data_AF-A0A2G7GYQ2-F1
#
_entry.id   AF-A0A2G7GYQ2-F1
#
_cell.length_a   1.000
_cell.length_b   1.000
_cell.length_c   1.000
_cell.angle_alpha   90.00
_cell.angle_beta   90.00
_cell.angle_gamma   90.00
#
_symmetry.space_group_name_H-M   'P 1'
#
loop_
_entity.id
_entity.type
_entity.pdbx_description
1 polymer ?
#
loop_
_entity_poly.entity_id
_entity_poly.type
_entity_poly.pdbx_seq_one_letter_code
_entity_poly.pdbx_strand_id
1 'polypeptide(L)'
;MNRDRTLVAVQFALLTVILAGGRRGRGRPRPVQAAGAALTLGGLILAAWSGRTLGRNLTPLPTPVADGTLVQRGPYRRVRHPIYTALLLLAGGWTVARGGGSALWAPSCSRVCCGTRLGSRTPRWRSFTPTTPRTGRAPGRSCRACPRAERSLKVPPASRRLSSRMHLPPHAIRPDYAGGSILNLAVTLGAHHGVPTPHAPYRHPLPLDGARHVVLIVVDALGAGQLRDAVTRGDAPTLASLTPAPGAVTSVFPSTTMAALTTLHTARAPAEHGYLGLTVCLDEAQAVVNLIRLYDVYTHTPLEDAGFLAAVPSLYRQLRDRGVAAHVVMPAAYQNSFLTRWACDGAEYHPYAQAEETPALTAATLQPGQPSYTLVYFPEYDLICHGSGPDSPEAHAELRRTDRIVADLLAALPRNGDTLVVLTADHGQSPQPPDGYVDVITKKVMKTALRGPVAGEERAAYLRPQPGHHAEIAALLAPHATLLTADDAWTGGLFGPPAHADPRLRPRVGDLIAVPHPGHAIRRPTSPAPMLGLHGGWTAEEMLVPVLSARV
;
A
#
# COMPACT_ATOMS: atom_id res chain seq x y z
N MET A 1 22.45 10.61 28.74
CA MET A 1 21.01 10.88 29.00
C MET A 1 20.22 10.28 27.84
N ASN A 2 19.24 9.40 28.09
CA ASN A 2 18.45 8.76 27.01
C ASN A 2 17.81 9.83 26.12
N ARG A 3 17.83 9.62 24.79
CA ARG A 3 17.28 10.52 23.76
C ARG A 3 15.88 11.04 24.13
N ASP A 4 15.04 10.17 24.68
CA ASP A 4 13.67 10.51 25.10
C ASP A 4 13.61 11.50 26.27
N ARG A 5 14.51 11.37 27.25
CA ARG A 5 14.59 12.30 28.39
C ARG A 5 15.07 13.68 27.94
N THR A 6 15.99 13.72 26.97
CA THR A 6 16.47 14.97 26.38
C THR A 6 15.36 15.69 25.61
N LEU A 7 14.58 14.96 24.81
CA LEU A 7 13.44 15.54 24.07
C LEU A 7 12.36 16.08 25.00
N VAL A 8 12.03 15.34 26.07
CA VAL A 8 11.08 15.80 27.09
C VAL A 8 11.60 17.05 27.83
N ALA A 9 12.89 17.10 28.16
CA ALA A 9 13.49 18.28 28.78
C ALA A 9 13.44 19.52 27.86
N VAL A 10 13.77 19.34 26.57
CA VAL A 10 13.67 20.40 25.56
C VAL A 10 12.21 20.88 25.41
N GLN A 11 11.25 19.97 25.43
CA GLN A 11 9.82 20.30 25.38
C GLN A 11 9.38 21.15 26.58
N PHE A 12 9.77 20.78 27.81
CA PHE A 12 9.43 21.58 29.00
C PHE A 12 10.13 22.96 29.00
N ALA A 13 11.36 23.05 28.48
CA ALA A 13 12.05 24.33 28.32
C ALA A 13 11.33 25.25 27.32
N LEU A 14 10.93 24.73 26.16
CA LEU A 14 10.17 25.48 25.15
C LEU A 14 8.80 25.93 25.68
N LEU A 15 8.08 25.06 26.39
CA LEU A 15 6.81 25.42 27.04
C LEU A 15 6.99 26.54 28.08
N THR A 16 8.08 26.50 28.84
CA THR A 16 8.41 27.55 29.82
C THR A 16 8.70 28.88 29.14
N VAL A 17 9.45 28.87 28.02
CA VAL A 17 9.73 30.06 27.21
C VAL A 17 8.44 30.66 26.62
N ILE A 18 7.50 29.82 26.15
CA ILE A 18 6.20 30.28 25.63
C ILE A 18 5.35 30.92 26.73
N LEU A 19 5.34 30.33 27.93
CA LEU A 19 4.62 30.87 29.09
C LEU A 19 5.28 32.16 29.61
N ALA A 20 6.61 32.27 29.58
CA ALA A 20 7.34 33.45 30.03
C ALA A 20 7.35 34.61 29.00
N GLY A 21 7.34 34.30 27.70
CA GLY A 21 7.49 35.27 26.60
C GLY A 21 6.24 36.09 26.24
N GLY A 22 5.12 35.87 26.93
CA GLY A 22 3.87 36.59 26.67
C GLY A 22 3.91 38.04 27.14
N ARG A 23 4.39 38.97 26.31
CA ARG A 23 4.20 40.41 26.54
C ARG A 23 2.69 40.71 26.64
N ARG A 24 2.27 41.47 27.65
CA ARG A 24 0.88 41.96 27.78
C ARG A 24 0.51 42.72 26.51
N GLY A 25 -0.30 42.13 25.63
CA GLY A 25 -0.87 42.83 24.49
C GLY A 25 -1.72 44.01 24.99
N ARG A 26 -1.22 45.23 24.88
CA ARG A 26 -2.01 46.44 25.10
C ARG A 26 -3.10 46.50 24.02
N GLY A 27 -4.37 46.58 24.42
CA GLY A 27 -5.49 46.86 23.52
C GLY A 27 -6.55 45.77 23.32
N ARG A 28 -6.50 44.61 24.02
CA ARG A 28 -7.57 43.59 23.86
C ARG A 28 -8.84 43.90 24.66
N PRO A 29 -10.05 43.67 24.10
CA PRO A 29 -11.31 43.80 24.83
C PRO A 29 -11.33 42.91 26.08
N ARG A 30 -11.82 43.44 27.21
CA ARG A 30 -12.03 42.70 28.46
C ARG A 30 -12.73 41.34 28.31
N PRO A 31 -13.79 41.18 27.48
CA PRO A 31 -14.44 39.86 27.31
C PRO A 31 -13.52 38.81 26.67
N VAL A 32 -12.64 39.21 25.75
CA VAL A 32 -11.69 38.28 25.10
C VAL A 32 -10.63 37.81 26.10
N GLN A 33 -10.14 38.72 26.96
CA GLN A 33 -9.21 38.37 28.03
C GLN A 33 -9.86 37.42 29.04
N ALA A 34 -11.12 37.68 29.42
CA ALA A 34 -11.88 36.83 30.32
C ALA A 34 -12.12 35.43 29.73
N ALA A 35 -12.47 35.33 28.44
CA ALA A 35 -12.63 34.06 27.75
C ALA A 35 -11.32 33.25 27.69
N GLY A 36 -10.20 33.89 27.36
CA GLY A 36 -8.88 33.24 27.38
C GLY A 36 -8.48 32.76 28.78
N ALA A 37 -8.74 33.56 29.81
CA ALA A 37 -8.51 33.18 31.20
C ALA A 37 -9.37 31.98 31.62
N ALA A 38 -10.64 31.96 31.24
CA ALA A 38 -11.55 30.85 31.52
C ALA A 38 -11.10 29.55 30.84
N LEU A 39 -10.68 29.60 29.57
CA LEU A 39 -10.11 28.45 28.85
C LEU A 39 -8.84 27.92 29.52
N THR A 40 -7.96 28.83 29.95
CA THR A 40 -6.73 28.47 30.67
C THR A 40 -7.07 27.77 31.98
N LEU A 41 -8.01 28.33 32.76
CA LEU A 41 -8.45 27.74 34.02
C LEU A 41 -9.10 26.36 33.81
N GLY A 42 -9.93 26.21 32.79
CA GLY A 42 -10.52 24.92 32.41
C GLY A 42 -9.46 23.88 32.03
N GLY A 43 -8.43 24.29 31.29
CA GLY A 43 -7.26 23.45 30.99
C GLY A 43 -6.51 23.02 32.25
N LEU A 44 -6.27 23.93 33.21
CA LEU A 44 -5.62 23.59 34.50
C LEU A 44 -6.44 22.58 35.30
N ILE A 45 -7.75 22.78 35.39
CA ILE A 45 -8.66 21.88 36.10
C ILE A 45 -8.64 20.49 35.45
N LEU A 46 -8.72 20.43 34.12
CA LEU A 46 -8.71 19.17 33.38
C LEU A 46 -7.36 18.45 33.49
N ALA A 47 -6.23 19.16 33.43
CA ALA A 47 -4.90 18.59 33.65
C ALA A 47 -4.77 17.99 35.04
N ALA A 48 -5.19 18.73 36.07
CA ALA A 48 -5.14 18.28 37.46
C ALA A 48 -6.07 17.08 37.71
N TRP A 49 -7.28 17.09 37.13
CA TRP A 49 -8.22 15.97 37.22
C TRP A 49 -7.68 14.72 36.52
N SER A 50 -7.11 14.89 35.32
CA SER A 50 -6.54 13.79 34.54
C SER A 50 -5.30 13.20 35.21
N GLY A 51 -4.39 14.04 35.71
CA GLY A 51 -3.20 13.60 36.43
C GLY A 51 -3.53 12.85 37.72
N ARG A 52 -4.46 13.37 38.54
CA ARG A 52 -4.94 12.65 39.74
C ARG A 52 -5.61 11.33 39.40
N THR A 53 -6.33 11.27 38.27
CA THR A 53 -7.01 10.07 37.83
C THR A 53 -6.05 8.97 37.38
N LEU A 54 -4.97 9.35 36.67
CA LEU A 54 -3.89 8.44 36.28
C LEU A 54 -3.03 7.98 37.46
N GLY A 55 -2.79 8.84 38.45
CA GLY A 55 -1.99 8.50 39.63
C GLY A 55 -0.60 7.96 39.24
N ARG A 56 -0.30 6.72 39.66
CA ARG A 56 0.98 6.04 39.36
C ARG A 56 1.20 5.73 37.87
N ASN A 57 0.16 5.79 37.04
CA ASN A 57 0.25 5.57 35.59
C ASN A 57 0.68 6.85 34.82
N LEU A 58 0.79 8.00 35.49
CA LEU A 58 1.22 9.24 34.85
C LEU A 58 2.74 9.22 34.62
N THR A 59 3.14 9.17 33.35
CA THR A 59 4.55 9.28 32.94
C THR A 59 4.70 10.42 31.94
N PRO A 60 5.74 11.27 32.07
CA PRO A 60 6.09 12.26 31.05
C PRO A 60 6.87 11.64 29.88
N LEU A 61 7.25 10.36 29.97
CA LEU A 61 7.99 9.65 28.93
C LEU A 61 7.02 8.93 27.98
N PRO A 62 7.35 8.82 26.68
CA PRO A 62 6.53 8.11 25.69
C PRO A 62 6.52 6.58 25.90
N THR A 63 7.30 6.07 26.85
CA THR A 63 7.36 4.65 27.18
C THR A 63 6.27 4.27 28.19
N PRO A 64 5.49 3.20 27.95
CA PRO A 64 4.52 2.68 28.93
C PRO A 64 5.18 2.36 30.27
N VAL A 65 4.46 2.62 31.37
CA VAL A 65 4.89 2.17 32.70
C VAL A 65 4.73 0.65 32.76
N ALA A 66 5.76 -0.07 33.19
CA ALA A 66 5.81 -1.54 33.13
C ALA A 66 4.61 -2.23 33.80
N ASP A 67 4.09 -1.64 34.89
CA ASP A 67 2.91 -2.12 35.63
C ASP A 67 1.68 -1.21 35.45
N GLY A 68 1.61 -0.50 34.32
CA GLY A 68 0.52 0.42 34.02
C GLY A 68 -0.83 -0.28 33.91
N THR A 69 -1.83 0.22 34.62
CA THR A 69 -3.20 -0.31 34.54
C THR A 69 -4.10 0.57 33.68
N LEU A 70 -5.06 -0.03 32.98
CA LEU A 70 -6.00 0.73 32.16
C LEU A 70 -6.93 1.58 33.04
N VAL A 71 -6.92 2.90 32.85
CA VAL A 71 -7.73 3.84 33.64
C VAL A 71 -8.94 4.30 32.81
N GLN A 72 -10.13 3.83 33.19
CA GLN A 72 -11.40 4.19 32.53
C GLN A 72 -12.32 5.09 33.38
N ARG A 73 -11.80 5.61 34.51
CA ARG A 73 -12.54 6.51 35.41
C ARG A 73 -12.19 7.98 35.14
N GLY A 74 -12.91 8.91 35.77
CA GLY A 74 -12.65 10.35 35.65
C GLY A 74 -12.85 10.88 34.22
N PRO A 75 -11.95 11.72 33.68
CA PRO A 75 -12.10 12.28 32.33
C PRO A 75 -11.89 11.22 31.23
N TYR A 76 -11.15 10.16 31.53
CA TYR A 76 -10.81 9.08 30.60
C TYR A 76 -12.01 8.23 30.17
N ARG A 77 -13.15 8.33 30.87
CA ARG A 77 -14.42 7.69 30.45
C ARG A 77 -15.07 8.35 29.23
N ARG A 78 -14.69 9.59 28.91
CA ARG A 78 -15.31 10.41 27.85
C ARG A 78 -14.34 10.78 26.75
N VAL A 79 -13.07 10.99 27.10
CA VAL A 79 -12.03 11.44 26.17
C VAL A 79 -10.83 10.52 26.30
N ARG A 80 -10.32 10.02 25.18
CA ARG A 80 -9.18 9.09 25.16
C ARG A 80 -7.88 9.74 25.67
N HIS A 81 -7.69 11.04 25.40
CA HIS A 81 -6.47 11.77 25.77
C HIS A 81 -6.74 13.13 26.44
N PRO A 82 -7.33 13.17 27.64
CA PRO A 82 -7.75 14.41 28.29
C PRO A 82 -6.58 15.31 28.73
N ILE A 83 -5.37 14.77 28.90
CA ILE A 83 -4.15 15.57 29.17
C ILE A 83 -3.74 16.40 27.94
N TYR A 84 -3.80 15.84 26.73
CA TYR A 84 -3.50 16.62 25.52
C TYR A 84 -4.58 17.69 25.29
N THR A 85 -5.85 17.36 25.53
CA THR A 85 -6.94 18.36 25.52
C THR A 85 -6.68 19.48 26.52
N ALA A 86 -6.22 19.16 27.73
CA ALA A 86 -5.88 20.15 28.75
C ALA A 86 -4.72 21.07 28.30
N LEU A 87 -3.66 20.51 27.71
CA LEU A 87 -2.52 21.29 27.19
C LEU A 87 -2.93 22.23 26.04
N LEU A 88 -3.82 21.78 25.15
CA LEU A 88 -4.36 22.62 24.07
C LEU A 88 -5.22 23.77 24.61
N LEU A 89 -6.07 23.51 25.61
CA LEU A 89 -6.86 24.55 26.28
C LEU A 89 -5.99 25.57 27.02
N LEU A 90 -4.91 25.11 27.66
CA LEU A 90 -3.92 25.99 28.30
C LEU A 90 -3.21 26.88 27.28
N ALA A 91 -2.70 26.30 26.20
CA ALA A 91 -2.00 27.05 25.15
C ALA A 91 -2.93 28.01 24.42
N GLY A 92 -4.11 27.55 24.01
CA GLY A 92 -5.12 28.36 23.33
C GLY A 92 -5.67 29.48 24.22
N GLY A 93 -6.02 29.16 25.47
CA GLY A 93 -6.49 30.13 26.45
C GLY A 93 -5.45 31.21 26.75
N TRP A 94 -4.18 30.82 26.93
CA TRP A 94 -3.08 31.76 27.13
C TRP A 94 -2.88 32.70 25.94
N THR A 95 -2.99 32.16 24.72
CA THR A 95 -2.89 32.91 23.46
C THR A 95 -4.02 33.92 23.31
N VAL A 96 -5.25 33.51 23.60
CA VAL A 96 -6.45 34.37 23.57
C VAL A 96 -6.39 35.43 24.67
N ALA A 97 -5.85 35.11 25.85
CA ALA A 97 -5.72 36.05 26.95
C ALA A 97 -4.62 37.12 26.72
N ARG A 98 -3.45 36.75 26.16
CA ARG A 98 -2.27 37.64 26.12
C ARG A 98 -1.88 38.19 24.76
N GLY A 99 -2.32 37.57 23.67
CA GLY A 99 -2.18 38.13 22.31
C GLY A 99 -0.77 38.21 21.73
N GLY A 100 0.17 37.39 22.20
CA GLY A 100 1.50 37.28 21.60
C GLY A 100 1.49 36.42 20.33
N GLY A 101 2.02 36.95 19.22
CA GLY A 101 2.24 36.20 17.96
C GLY A 101 3.23 35.04 18.08
N SER A 102 3.90 34.90 19.23
CA SER A 102 4.77 33.75 19.56
C SER A 102 4.00 32.44 19.80
N ALA A 103 2.67 32.47 19.96
CA ALA A 103 1.88 31.26 20.18
C ALA A 103 1.32 30.61 18.90
N LEU A 104 1.57 31.19 17.72
CA LEU A 104 1.29 30.54 16.43
C LEU A 104 2.18 29.31 16.16
N TRP A 105 3.17 29.04 17.02
CA TRP A 105 4.08 27.89 16.94
C TRP A 105 3.62 26.66 17.76
N ALA A 106 2.50 26.74 18.49
CA ALA A 106 1.95 25.60 19.21
C ALA A 106 1.50 24.39 18.35
N PRO A 107 1.10 24.53 17.06
CA PRO A 107 0.77 23.36 16.23
C PRO A 107 2.01 22.58 15.75
N SER A 108 3.22 23.13 15.89
CA SER A 108 4.45 22.47 15.42
C SER A 108 4.99 21.44 16.42
N CYS A 109 4.66 21.57 17.71
CA CYS A 109 5.10 20.61 18.75
C CYS A 109 4.28 19.31 18.77
N SER A 110 3.07 19.28 18.21
CA SER A 110 2.28 18.04 18.11
C SER A 110 2.85 17.07 17.07
N ARG A 111 3.62 17.53 16.07
CA ARG A 111 4.37 16.66 15.16
C ARG A 111 5.55 15.97 15.84
N VAL A 112 6.17 16.58 16.87
CA VAL A 112 7.27 15.97 17.62
C VAL A 112 6.76 14.85 18.55
N CYS A 113 5.53 14.94 19.05
CA CYS A 113 4.95 13.90 19.93
C CYS A 113 4.47 12.63 19.18
N CYS A 114 4.24 12.69 17.87
CA CYS A 114 3.81 11.53 17.08
C CYS A 114 4.97 10.85 16.32
N GLY A 115 6.18 11.41 16.44
CA GLY A 115 7.33 11.08 15.59
C GLY A 115 8.48 10.38 16.33
N THR A 116 8.20 9.47 17.28
CA THR A 116 9.24 8.56 17.79
C THR A 116 8.90 7.12 17.45
N ARG A 117 9.65 6.60 16.47
CA ARG A 117 9.76 5.19 16.09
C ARG A 117 9.86 4.31 17.34
N LEU A 118 8.89 3.44 17.58
CA LEU A 118 9.13 2.19 18.31
C LEU A 118 9.77 1.19 17.33
N GLY A 119 11.07 1.39 17.09
CA GLY A 119 11.94 0.41 16.47
C GLY A 119 12.65 -0.42 17.54
N SER A 120 12.42 -1.73 17.49
CA SER A 120 13.34 -2.81 17.90
C SER A 120 14.07 -2.70 19.25
N ARG A 121 13.46 -3.29 20.28
CA ARG A 121 14.08 -4.28 21.19
C ARG A 121 13.06 -4.71 22.25
N THR A 122 12.37 -5.82 22.00
CA THR A 122 11.57 -6.50 23.03
C THR A 122 12.48 -7.44 23.84
N PRO A 123 12.58 -7.31 25.16
CA PRO A 123 12.92 -8.43 26.01
C PRO A 123 11.72 -9.40 26.01
N ARG A 124 12.00 -10.70 25.93
CA ARG A 124 10.98 -11.76 26.06
C ARG A 124 10.14 -11.54 27.33
N TRP A 125 8.83 -11.39 27.18
CA TRP A 125 7.89 -11.42 28.31
C TRP A 125 7.11 -12.73 28.29
N ARG A 126 7.22 -13.46 29.39
CA ARG A 126 6.52 -14.73 29.66
C ARG A 126 5.08 -14.45 30.08
N SER A 127 4.16 -15.23 29.50
CA SER A 127 2.88 -15.69 30.05
C SER A 127 2.01 -14.70 30.83
N PHE A 128 0.97 -14.17 30.17
CA PHE A 128 -0.27 -13.78 30.82
C PHE A 128 -1.41 -14.64 30.25
N THR A 129 -1.78 -15.69 30.97
CA THR A 129 -2.99 -16.48 30.75
C THR A 129 -4.04 -16.07 31.78
N PRO A 130 -5.25 -15.62 31.38
CA PRO A 130 -6.40 -15.62 32.26
C PRO A 130 -7.10 -16.97 32.14
N THR A 131 -6.93 -17.82 33.16
CA THR A 131 -7.74 -19.01 33.40
C THR A 131 -9.19 -18.61 33.69
N THR A 132 -10.13 -18.97 32.80
CA THR A 132 -11.56 -18.98 33.11
C THR A 132 -12.02 -20.40 33.46
N PRO A 133 -12.77 -20.62 34.56
CA PRO A 133 -13.26 -21.95 34.91
C PRO A 133 -14.39 -22.37 33.97
N ARG A 134 -14.23 -23.55 33.36
CA ARG A 134 -15.30 -24.29 32.68
C ARG A 134 -16.38 -24.68 33.69
N THR A 135 -17.58 -24.15 33.54
CA THR A 135 -18.77 -24.63 34.26
C THR A 135 -19.59 -25.59 33.37
N GLY A 136 -19.90 -26.77 33.94
CA GLY A 136 -21.16 -27.48 33.73
C GLY A 136 -21.33 -28.33 32.47
N ARG A 137 -20.93 -29.61 32.53
CA ARG A 137 -21.51 -30.70 31.73
C ARG A 137 -22.74 -31.26 32.46
N ALA A 138 -23.82 -31.54 31.70
CA ALA A 138 -24.67 -32.75 31.72
C ALA A 138 -26.15 -32.43 31.39
N PRO A 139 -27.00 -33.40 30.97
CA PRO A 139 -26.73 -34.60 30.17
C PRO A 139 -27.67 -34.69 28.93
N GLY A 140 -27.31 -35.57 28.00
CA GLY A 140 -28.06 -35.84 26.78
C GLY A 140 -29.46 -36.41 27.01
N ARG A 141 -30.39 -36.00 26.15
CA ARG A 141 -31.64 -36.71 25.85
C ARG A 141 -31.85 -36.73 24.35
N SER A 142 -31.86 -37.94 23.80
CA SER A 142 -32.33 -38.25 22.44
C SER A 142 -33.82 -37.98 22.35
N CYS A 143 -34.26 -37.13 21.43
CA CYS A 143 -35.65 -37.03 21.04
C CYS A 143 -35.82 -37.47 19.59
N ARG A 144 -36.81 -38.36 19.41
CA ARG A 144 -37.20 -39.05 18.21
C ARG A 144 -37.88 -38.11 17.21
N ALA A 145 -37.79 -38.54 15.95
CA ALA A 145 -38.58 -38.18 14.78
C ALA A 145 -39.91 -37.44 15.02
N CYS A 146 -40.12 -36.37 14.24
CA CYS A 146 -41.45 -35.96 13.77
C CYS A 146 -41.31 -35.35 12.36
N PRO A 147 -42.25 -35.60 11.43
CA PRO A 147 -42.05 -35.37 10.00
C PRO A 147 -42.28 -33.91 9.62
N ARG A 148 -41.36 -33.32 8.85
CA ARG A 148 -41.57 -32.02 8.22
C ARG A 148 -42.32 -32.22 6.90
N ALA A 149 -43.51 -31.63 6.83
CA ALA A 149 -44.27 -31.47 5.61
C ALA A 149 -43.45 -30.67 4.58
N GLU A 150 -43.17 -31.30 3.45
CA GLU A 150 -42.61 -30.65 2.27
C GLU A 150 -43.65 -29.71 1.66
N ARG A 151 -43.37 -28.40 1.72
CA ARG A 151 -43.94 -27.44 0.75
C ARG A 151 -42.84 -27.10 -0.23
N SER A 152 -42.90 -27.71 -1.40
CA SER A 152 -42.07 -27.42 -2.55
C SER A 152 -42.30 -25.98 -3.02
N LEU A 153 -41.37 -25.08 -2.71
CA LEU A 153 -41.20 -23.84 -3.46
C LEU A 153 -40.29 -24.16 -4.64
N LYS A 154 -40.88 -24.20 -5.84
CA LYS A 154 -40.17 -24.35 -7.11
C LYS A 154 -39.19 -23.19 -7.30
N VAL A 155 -37.90 -23.46 -7.14
CA VAL A 155 -36.80 -22.59 -7.60
C VAL A 155 -36.58 -22.92 -9.09
N PRO A 156 -36.59 -21.93 -10.01
CA PRO A 156 -36.31 -22.19 -11.42
C PRO A 156 -34.84 -22.57 -11.61
N PRO A 157 -34.49 -23.47 -12.56
CA PRO A 157 -33.13 -23.92 -12.74
C PRO A 157 -32.34 -22.87 -13.52
N ALA A 158 -31.53 -22.09 -12.82
CA ALA A 158 -30.47 -21.28 -13.42
C ALA A 158 -29.10 -21.83 -13.01
N SER A 159 -28.88 -23.14 -13.19
CA SER A 159 -27.53 -23.68 -13.24
C SER A 159 -26.94 -23.38 -14.63
N ARG A 160 -26.54 -22.13 -14.87
CA ARG A 160 -25.43 -21.91 -15.81
C ARG A 160 -24.23 -22.57 -15.14
N ARG A 161 -23.87 -23.76 -15.61
CA ARG A 161 -22.57 -24.37 -15.30
C ARG A 161 -21.53 -23.29 -15.60
N LEU A 162 -20.82 -22.83 -14.57
CA LEU A 162 -19.60 -22.07 -14.77
C LEU A 162 -18.70 -22.99 -15.61
N SER A 163 -18.41 -22.54 -16.84
CA SER A 163 -17.65 -23.33 -17.81
C SER A 163 -16.24 -23.55 -17.25
N SER A 164 -15.65 -24.73 -17.46
CA SER A 164 -14.29 -25.09 -17.04
C SER A 164 -13.16 -24.35 -17.79
N ARG A 165 -13.50 -23.24 -18.47
CA ARG A 165 -12.56 -22.35 -19.15
C ARG A 165 -12.87 -20.92 -18.71
N MET A 166 -11.83 -20.21 -18.30
CA MET A 166 -11.89 -18.79 -17.97
C MET A 166 -12.39 -17.99 -19.18
N HIS A 167 -13.65 -17.55 -19.10
CA HIS A 167 -14.26 -16.71 -20.12
C HIS A 167 -14.07 -15.26 -19.71
N LEU A 168 -13.19 -14.55 -20.41
CA LEU A 168 -12.93 -13.14 -20.16
C LEU A 168 -13.76 -12.28 -21.12
N PRO A 169 -14.24 -11.11 -20.66
CA PRO A 169 -14.97 -10.20 -21.53
C PRO A 169 -14.02 -9.64 -22.61
N PRO A 170 -14.55 -9.13 -23.75
CA PRO A 170 -13.73 -8.67 -24.87
C PRO A 170 -12.72 -7.56 -24.54
N HIS A 171 -13.00 -6.75 -23.51
CA HIS A 171 -12.15 -5.65 -23.07
C HIS A 171 -11.04 -6.08 -22.08
N ALA A 172 -11.01 -7.34 -21.66
CA ALA A 172 -10.02 -7.83 -20.70
C ALA A 172 -8.69 -8.18 -21.38
N ILE A 173 -7.61 -7.62 -20.85
CA ILE A 173 -6.23 -7.93 -21.20
C ILE A 173 -5.68 -8.96 -20.21
N ARG A 174 -5.24 -10.09 -20.74
CA ARG A 174 -4.58 -11.14 -19.96
C ARG A 174 -3.10 -10.79 -19.79
N PRO A 175 -2.48 -11.06 -18.63
CA PRO A 175 -1.03 -11.04 -18.53
C PRO A 175 -0.41 -12.04 -19.53
N ASP A 176 0.56 -11.59 -20.33
CA ASP A 176 1.34 -12.44 -21.24
C ASP A 176 2.65 -12.88 -20.55
N TYR A 177 2.55 -13.89 -19.70
CA TYR A 177 3.71 -14.49 -19.03
C TYR A 177 4.64 -15.28 -19.99
N ALA A 178 4.27 -15.45 -21.27
CA ALA A 178 5.05 -16.15 -22.28
C ALA A 178 5.99 -15.22 -23.07
N GLY A 179 6.50 -14.18 -22.41
CA GLY A 179 7.50 -13.25 -22.94
C GLY A 179 6.99 -11.83 -23.16
N GLY A 180 5.72 -11.53 -22.89
CA GLY A 180 5.09 -10.23 -23.16
C GLY A 180 4.69 -9.44 -21.91
N SER A 181 5.31 -9.70 -20.75
CA SER A 181 4.97 -9.03 -19.48
C SER A 181 6.17 -8.44 -18.75
N ILE A 182 5.90 -7.59 -17.75
CA ILE A 182 6.92 -7.04 -16.85
C ILE A 182 7.67 -8.13 -16.06
N LEU A 183 7.07 -9.31 -15.85
CA LEU A 183 7.77 -10.47 -15.30
C LEU A 183 8.91 -10.88 -16.23
N ASN A 184 8.61 -11.00 -17.53
CA ASN A 184 9.59 -11.42 -18.52
C ASN A 184 10.69 -10.37 -18.69
N LEU A 185 10.35 -9.09 -18.56
CA LEU A 185 11.33 -8.00 -18.52
C LEU A 185 12.29 -8.15 -17.34
N ALA A 186 11.78 -8.25 -16.11
CA ALA A 186 12.62 -8.43 -14.91
C ALA A 186 13.49 -9.68 -15.00
N VAL A 187 12.94 -10.76 -15.57
CA VAL A 187 13.64 -12.01 -15.85
C VAL A 187 14.79 -11.81 -16.83
N THR A 188 14.58 -11.13 -17.96
CA THR A 188 15.64 -10.87 -18.94
C THR A 188 16.74 -10.01 -18.35
N LEU A 189 16.41 -8.97 -17.59
CA LEU A 189 17.42 -8.11 -16.96
C LEU A 189 18.20 -8.84 -15.86
N GLY A 190 17.56 -9.71 -15.09
CA GLY A 190 18.25 -10.57 -14.12
C GLY A 190 19.14 -11.62 -14.79
N ALA A 191 18.65 -12.25 -15.86
CA ALA A 191 19.36 -13.29 -16.60
C ALA A 191 20.62 -12.76 -17.31
N HIS A 192 20.60 -11.50 -17.75
CA HIS A 192 21.78 -10.80 -18.27
C HIS A 192 22.98 -10.85 -17.30
N HIS A 193 22.68 -10.80 -16.01
CA HIS A 193 23.66 -10.90 -14.92
C HIS A 193 23.79 -12.33 -14.35
N GLY A 194 23.30 -13.33 -15.07
CA GLY A 194 23.44 -14.74 -14.72
C GLY A 194 22.45 -15.25 -13.67
N VAL A 195 21.41 -14.51 -13.32
CA VAL A 195 20.37 -14.98 -12.38
C VAL A 195 19.48 -16.02 -13.07
N PRO A 196 19.38 -17.25 -12.55
CA PRO A 196 18.54 -18.29 -13.14
C PRO A 196 17.07 -18.02 -12.86
N THR A 197 16.23 -18.37 -13.82
CA THR A 197 14.78 -18.21 -13.72
C THR A 197 14.07 -19.32 -14.48
N PRO A 198 12.92 -19.80 -13.98
CA PRO A 198 12.12 -20.78 -14.68
C PRO A 198 11.19 -20.15 -15.74
N HIS A 199 11.09 -18.82 -15.80
CA HIS A 199 10.16 -18.12 -16.69
C HIS A 199 10.79 -17.78 -18.04
N ALA A 200 9.95 -17.63 -19.06
CA ALA A 200 10.39 -17.24 -20.39
C ALA A 200 11.06 -15.85 -20.37
N PRO A 201 12.10 -15.62 -21.18
CA PRO A 201 12.69 -14.29 -21.35
C PRO A 201 11.69 -13.35 -22.04
N TYR A 202 11.91 -12.05 -21.85
CA TYR A 202 11.25 -11.00 -22.61
C TYR A 202 11.42 -11.21 -24.12
N ARG A 203 10.30 -11.23 -24.85
CA ARG A 203 10.24 -11.60 -26.28
C ARG A 203 10.94 -10.58 -27.17
N HIS A 204 10.97 -9.32 -26.75
CA HIS A 204 11.57 -8.24 -27.52
C HIS A 204 13.02 -8.03 -27.06
N PRO A 205 14.01 -8.16 -27.96
CA PRO A 205 15.41 -8.04 -27.58
C PRO A 205 15.72 -6.62 -27.09
N LEU A 206 16.42 -6.53 -25.97
CA LEU A 206 17.02 -5.30 -25.45
C LEU A 206 18.50 -5.28 -25.82
N PRO A 207 19.12 -4.10 -26.03
CA PRO A 207 20.55 -4.00 -26.33
C PRO A 207 21.37 -4.21 -25.05
N LEU A 208 21.39 -5.45 -24.56
CA LEU A 208 22.06 -5.88 -23.33
C LEU A 208 23.53 -6.27 -23.56
N ASP A 209 23.90 -6.64 -24.79
CA ASP A 209 25.26 -7.05 -25.10
C ASP A 209 26.28 -5.98 -24.69
N GLY A 210 27.26 -6.40 -23.89
CA GLY A 210 28.27 -5.51 -23.30
C GLY A 210 27.77 -4.52 -22.25
N ALA A 211 26.48 -4.50 -21.88
CA ALA A 211 25.97 -3.63 -20.82
C ALA A 211 26.53 -4.10 -19.48
N ARG A 212 27.42 -3.31 -18.89
CA ARG A 212 27.92 -3.58 -17.54
C ARG A 212 26.90 -3.14 -16.49
N HIS A 213 26.20 -2.06 -16.78
CA HIS A 213 25.24 -1.44 -15.89
C HIS A 213 23.83 -1.50 -16.49
N VAL A 214 22.86 -1.88 -15.68
CA VAL A 214 21.44 -1.84 -16.02
C VAL A 214 20.73 -0.90 -15.06
N VAL A 215 20.07 0.12 -15.59
CA VAL A 215 19.20 1.03 -14.84
C VAL A 215 17.77 0.80 -15.27
N LEU A 216 16.94 0.24 -14.38
CA LEU A 216 15.50 0.07 -14.60
C LEU A 216 14.75 1.21 -13.92
N ILE A 217 14.16 2.09 -14.72
CA ILE A 217 13.27 3.16 -14.28
C ILE A 217 11.84 2.65 -14.29
N VAL A 218 11.14 2.77 -13.16
CA VAL A 218 9.73 2.42 -13.01
C VAL A 218 8.95 3.68 -12.64
N VAL A 219 8.08 4.14 -13.55
CA VAL A 219 7.12 5.22 -13.27
C VAL A 219 5.80 4.57 -12.90
N ASP A 220 5.39 4.70 -11.64
CA ASP A 220 4.17 4.06 -11.14
C ASP A 220 2.93 4.54 -11.91
N ALA A 221 2.07 3.60 -12.29
CA ALA A 221 0.82 3.82 -13.03
C ALA A 221 0.94 4.47 -14.42
N LEU A 222 2.13 4.57 -15.02
CA LEU A 222 2.31 5.07 -16.38
C LEU A 222 1.95 4.00 -17.43
N GLY A 223 0.67 3.88 -17.76
CA GLY A 223 0.23 2.98 -18.81
C GLY A 223 0.64 3.44 -20.22
N ALA A 224 0.65 2.51 -21.17
CA ALA A 224 1.11 2.74 -22.54
C ALA A 224 0.21 3.74 -23.30
N GLY A 225 -1.09 3.76 -23.00
CA GLY A 225 -2.03 4.73 -23.55
C GLY A 225 -1.73 6.14 -23.05
N GLN A 226 -1.55 6.29 -21.73
CA GLN A 226 -1.23 7.54 -21.04
C GLN A 226 0.07 8.14 -21.59
N LEU A 227 1.11 7.31 -21.79
CA LEU A 227 2.36 7.76 -22.42
C LEU A 227 2.15 8.23 -23.86
N ARG A 228 1.45 7.44 -24.69
CA ARG A 228 1.19 7.81 -26.09
C ARG A 228 0.44 9.14 -26.19
N ASP A 229 -0.53 9.36 -25.32
CA ASP A 229 -1.30 10.60 -25.31
C ASP A 229 -0.43 11.77 -24.84
N ALA A 230 0.43 11.57 -23.84
CA ALA A 230 1.41 12.56 -23.40
C ALA A 230 2.40 12.93 -24.50
N VAL A 231 2.93 11.96 -25.25
CA VAL A 231 3.79 12.20 -26.41
C VAL A 231 3.05 13.00 -27.49
N THR A 232 1.80 12.63 -27.78
CA THR A 232 0.97 13.33 -28.76
C THR A 232 0.72 14.79 -28.38
N ARG A 233 0.60 15.09 -27.09
CA ARG A 233 0.47 16.46 -26.57
C ARG A 233 1.80 17.23 -26.49
N GLY A 234 2.94 16.56 -26.65
CA GLY A 234 4.27 17.15 -26.44
C GLY A 234 4.67 17.27 -24.96
N ASP A 235 4.00 16.55 -24.06
CA ASP A 235 4.29 16.55 -22.62
C ASP A 235 5.50 15.67 -22.25
N ALA A 236 5.89 14.74 -23.11
CA ALA A 236 6.94 13.75 -22.82
C ALA A 236 8.00 13.66 -23.95
N PRO A 237 8.69 14.75 -24.31
CA PRO A 237 9.65 14.76 -25.43
C PRO A 237 10.87 13.86 -25.18
N THR A 238 11.33 13.73 -23.93
CA THR A 238 12.46 12.86 -23.59
C THR A 238 12.07 11.41 -23.74
N LEU A 239 10.93 11.00 -23.17
CA LEU A 239 10.43 9.63 -23.30
C LEU A 239 10.16 9.27 -24.78
N ALA A 240 9.65 10.22 -25.57
CA ALA A 240 9.45 10.03 -27.02
C ALA A 240 10.75 9.78 -27.80
N SER A 241 11.89 10.23 -27.28
CA SER A 241 13.21 10.06 -27.91
C SER A 241 13.86 8.70 -27.62
N LEU A 242 13.37 7.97 -26.62
CA LEU A 242 13.88 6.65 -26.26
C LEU A 242 13.42 5.61 -27.28
N THR A 243 14.19 4.53 -27.43
CA THR A 243 13.85 3.43 -28.34
C THR A 243 12.71 2.60 -27.74
N PRO A 244 11.51 2.57 -28.36
CA PRO A 244 10.40 1.79 -27.84
C PRO A 244 10.55 0.31 -28.19
N ALA A 245 10.09 -0.57 -27.29
CA ALA A 245 9.87 -1.97 -27.65
C ALA A 245 8.74 -2.08 -28.71
N PRO A 246 8.73 -3.15 -29.53
CA PRO A 246 7.64 -3.42 -30.46
C PRO A 246 6.31 -3.71 -29.73
N GLY A 247 5.56 -2.66 -29.43
CA GLY A 247 4.27 -2.74 -28.74
C GLY A 247 4.36 -2.56 -27.22
N ALA A 248 3.20 -2.49 -26.58
CA ALA A 248 3.09 -2.43 -25.13
C ALA A 248 3.26 -3.82 -24.51
N VAL A 249 3.78 -3.88 -23.29
CA VAL A 249 3.86 -5.11 -22.50
C VAL A 249 2.74 -5.13 -21.47
N THR A 250 2.43 -6.32 -20.97
CA THR A 250 1.43 -6.49 -19.92
C THR A 250 2.05 -6.35 -18.54
N SER A 251 1.33 -5.72 -17.61
CA SER A 251 1.51 -5.88 -16.18
C SER A 251 1.20 -7.33 -15.76
N VAL A 252 1.26 -7.59 -14.46
CA VAL A 252 0.74 -8.82 -13.86
C VAL A 252 -0.70 -8.62 -13.40
N PHE A 253 -1.39 -9.71 -13.02
CA PHE A 253 -2.69 -9.60 -12.37
C PHE A 253 -2.61 -9.94 -10.87
N PRO A 254 -3.26 -9.16 -9.99
CA PRO A 254 -3.90 -7.86 -10.29
C PRO A 254 -2.87 -6.81 -10.71
N SER A 255 -3.27 -5.85 -11.54
CA SER A 255 -2.42 -4.73 -12.01
C SER A 255 -2.26 -3.66 -10.93
N THR A 256 -1.60 -4.03 -9.85
CA THR A 256 -1.44 -3.21 -8.65
C THR A 256 0.01 -3.16 -8.23
N THR A 257 0.45 -2.02 -7.71
CA THR A 257 1.79 -1.77 -7.21
C THR A 257 2.31 -2.91 -6.36
N MET A 258 1.47 -3.47 -5.48
CA MET A 258 1.89 -4.57 -4.59
C MET A 258 2.26 -5.85 -5.35
N ALA A 259 1.51 -6.22 -6.38
CA ALA A 259 1.79 -7.43 -7.15
C ALA A 259 2.91 -7.17 -8.18
N ALA A 260 2.81 -6.06 -8.90
CA ALA A 260 3.68 -5.71 -10.00
C ALA A 260 5.10 -5.30 -9.54
N LEU A 261 5.26 -4.45 -8.52
CA LEU A 261 6.59 -4.14 -7.99
C LEU A 261 7.23 -5.36 -7.32
N THR A 262 6.46 -6.19 -6.61
CA THR A 262 7.01 -7.43 -6.05
C THR A 262 7.52 -8.35 -7.17
N THR A 263 6.81 -8.43 -8.29
CA THR A 263 7.28 -9.13 -9.49
C THR A 263 8.58 -8.54 -10.01
N LEU A 264 8.71 -7.21 -10.14
CA LEU A 264 9.94 -6.56 -10.61
C LEU A 264 11.13 -6.74 -9.64
N HIS A 265 10.87 -6.74 -8.33
CA HIS A 265 11.89 -6.92 -7.29
C HIS A 265 12.34 -8.37 -7.11
N THR A 266 11.56 -9.36 -7.56
CA THR A 266 11.84 -10.79 -7.34
C THR A 266 12.06 -11.59 -8.62
N ALA A 267 11.65 -11.05 -9.77
CA ALA A 267 11.52 -11.77 -11.04
C ALA A 267 10.66 -13.05 -10.92
N ARG A 268 9.60 -12.97 -10.10
CA ARG A 268 8.64 -14.06 -9.83
C ARG A 268 7.21 -13.58 -10.05
N ALA A 269 6.33 -14.49 -10.46
CA ALA A 269 4.93 -14.17 -10.70
C ALA A 269 4.14 -14.02 -9.38
N PRO A 270 2.96 -13.37 -9.39
CA PRO A 270 2.10 -13.26 -8.22
C PRO A 270 1.77 -14.56 -7.50
N ALA A 271 1.53 -15.63 -8.27
CA ALA A 271 1.25 -16.97 -7.76
C ALA A 271 2.46 -17.66 -7.07
N GLU A 272 3.68 -17.12 -7.24
CA GLU A 272 4.89 -17.60 -6.55
C GLU A 272 5.17 -16.77 -5.29
N HIS A 273 5.07 -15.44 -5.39
CA HIS A 273 5.48 -14.55 -4.29
C HIS A 273 4.36 -14.21 -3.30
N GLY A 274 3.09 -14.41 -3.66
CA GLY A 274 1.96 -14.34 -2.73
C GLY A 274 1.42 -12.94 -2.40
N TYR A 275 2.05 -11.90 -2.92
CA TYR A 275 1.49 -10.55 -3.02
C TYR A 275 0.46 -10.47 -4.14
N LEU A 276 -0.77 -10.84 -3.79
CA LEU A 276 -1.90 -10.99 -4.71
C LEU A 276 -2.86 -9.79 -4.66
N GLY A 277 -2.41 -8.62 -4.21
CA GLY A 277 -3.27 -7.44 -4.05
C GLY A 277 -2.82 -6.53 -2.89
N LEU A 278 -3.38 -5.33 -2.81
CA LEU A 278 -3.19 -4.38 -1.72
C LEU A 278 -3.71 -4.95 -0.41
N THR A 279 -4.88 -5.59 -0.46
CA THR A 279 -5.43 -6.31 0.69
C THR A 279 -5.58 -7.77 0.36
N VAL A 280 -5.14 -8.63 1.27
CA VAL A 280 -5.19 -10.08 1.08
C VAL A 280 -5.67 -10.70 2.38
N CYS A 281 -6.51 -11.72 2.28
CA CYS A 281 -6.84 -12.47 3.48
C CYS A 281 -5.76 -13.53 3.74
N LEU A 282 -5.11 -13.41 4.89
CA LEU A 282 -4.02 -14.26 5.34
C LEU A 282 -4.54 -15.17 6.43
N ASP A 283 -4.55 -16.47 6.17
CA ASP A 283 -4.99 -17.48 7.14
C ASP A 283 -3.98 -17.56 8.30
N GLU A 284 -2.70 -17.29 8.04
CA GLU A 284 -1.64 -17.23 9.05
C GLU A 284 -1.91 -16.13 10.10
N ALA A 285 -2.55 -15.04 9.69
CA ALA A 285 -2.92 -13.92 10.55
C ALA A 285 -4.41 -13.91 10.95
N GLN A 286 -5.22 -14.81 10.38
CA GLN A 286 -6.69 -14.80 10.50
C GLN A 286 -7.31 -13.41 10.23
N ALA A 287 -6.77 -12.68 9.26
CA ALA A 287 -7.09 -11.27 9.02
C ALA A 287 -7.07 -10.91 7.53
N VAL A 288 -7.72 -9.79 7.16
CA VAL A 288 -7.55 -9.16 5.84
C VAL A 288 -6.53 -8.05 5.98
N VAL A 289 -5.32 -8.28 5.49
CA VAL A 289 -4.17 -7.43 5.78
C VAL A 289 -3.91 -6.50 4.61
N ASN A 290 -3.75 -5.20 4.89
CA ASN A 290 -3.14 -4.26 3.95
C ASN A 290 -1.64 -4.54 3.86
N LEU A 291 -1.16 -4.97 2.70
CA LEU A 291 0.21 -5.44 2.53
C LEU A 291 1.25 -4.31 2.43
N ILE A 292 0.84 -3.04 2.27
CA ILE A 292 1.73 -1.87 2.35
C ILE A 292 2.06 -1.56 3.80
N ARG A 293 1.03 -1.47 4.64
CA ARG A 293 1.14 -0.96 6.02
C ARG A 293 1.11 -2.05 7.09
N LEU A 294 0.89 -3.30 6.70
CA LEU A 294 0.83 -4.49 7.56
C LEU A 294 -0.11 -4.33 8.75
N TYR A 295 -1.39 -4.13 8.47
CA TYR A 295 -2.44 -4.12 9.49
C TYR A 295 -3.71 -4.75 8.93
N ASP A 296 -4.53 -5.33 9.82
CA ASP A 296 -5.86 -5.79 9.47
C ASP A 296 -6.77 -4.60 9.15
N VAL A 297 -7.30 -4.55 7.93
CA VAL A 297 -8.09 -3.42 7.44
C VAL A 297 -9.43 -3.25 8.15
N TYR A 298 -9.94 -4.30 8.82
CA TYR A 298 -11.24 -4.27 9.51
C TYR A 298 -11.10 -3.94 11.00
N THR A 299 -10.05 -4.43 11.66
CA THR A 299 -9.83 -4.20 13.09
C THR A 299 -8.84 -3.08 13.37
N HIS A 300 -8.09 -2.64 12.36
CA HIS A 300 -6.96 -1.72 12.46
C HIS A 300 -5.82 -2.23 13.37
N THR A 301 -5.76 -3.54 13.60
CA THR A 301 -4.70 -4.17 14.39
C THR A 301 -3.45 -4.36 13.53
N PRO A 302 -2.28 -3.85 13.94
CA PRO A 302 -1.02 -4.11 13.25
C PRO A 302 -0.68 -5.60 13.23
N LEU A 303 -0.08 -6.06 12.14
CA LEU A 303 0.48 -7.40 12.04
C LEU A 303 1.91 -7.40 12.60
N GLU A 304 2.12 -8.09 13.73
CA GLU A 304 3.40 -8.09 14.45
C GLU A 304 4.48 -8.95 13.79
N ASP A 305 4.10 -10.11 13.23
CA ASP A 305 4.97 -11.00 12.47
C ASP A 305 4.44 -11.16 11.05
N ALA A 306 5.28 -10.79 10.08
CA ALA A 306 4.99 -10.88 8.66
C ALA A 306 6.04 -11.71 7.91
N GLY A 307 6.94 -12.42 8.61
CA GLY A 307 8.04 -13.16 7.99
C GLY A 307 7.58 -14.20 6.97
N PHE A 308 6.39 -14.76 7.15
CA PHE A 308 5.76 -15.71 6.22
C PHE A 308 5.39 -15.10 4.86
N LEU A 309 5.35 -13.77 4.74
CA LEU A 309 5.16 -13.09 3.45
C LEU A 309 6.43 -13.11 2.60
N ALA A 310 7.59 -13.39 3.19
CA ALA A 310 8.85 -13.50 2.47
C ALA A 310 9.00 -14.85 1.73
N ALA A 311 8.09 -15.12 0.78
CA ALA A 311 7.93 -16.43 0.15
C ALA A 311 9.04 -16.80 -0.86
N VAL A 312 9.63 -15.79 -1.52
CA VAL A 312 10.64 -15.95 -2.58
C VAL A 312 11.86 -15.06 -2.29
N PRO A 313 13.05 -15.41 -2.80
CA PRO A 313 14.22 -14.54 -2.71
C PRO A 313 14.03 -13.28 -3.58
N SER A 314 14.61 -12.16 -3.13
CA SER A 314 14.76 -10.96 -3.97
C SER A 314 15.68 -11.24 -5.16
N LEU A 315 15.48 -10.48 -6.25
CA LEU A 315 16.40 -10.46 -7.39
C LEU A 315 17.78 -9.94 -6.96
N TYR A 316 17.81 -8.92 -6.10
CA TYR A 316 19.02 -8.23 -5.67
C TYR A 316 19.98 -9.11 -4.86
N ARG A 317 19.46 -9.96 -3.97
CA ARG A 317 20.29 -10.96 -3.26
C ARG A 317 20.97 -11.87 -4.27
N GLN A 318 20.23 -12.35 -5.27
CA GLN A 318 20.74 -13.26 -6.29
C GLN A 318 21.78 -12.60 -7.21
N LEU A 319 21.63 -11.30 -7.50
CA LEU A 319 22.60 -10.49 -8.24
C LEU A 319 23.88 -10.29 -7.44
N ARG A 320 23.77 -9.94 -6.16
CA ARG A 320 24.91 -9.75 -5.25
C ARG A 320 25.72 -11.04 -5.09
N ASP A 321 25.06 -12.18 -4.97
CA ASP A 321 25.71 -13.49 -4.88
C ASP A 321 26.53 -13.83 -6.15
N ARG A 322 26.34 -13.08 -7.25
CA ARG A 322 27.09 -13.18 -8.52
C ARG A 322 28.09 -12.03 -8.72
N GLY A 323 28.34 -11.22 -7.70
CA GLY A 323 29.28 -10.10 -7.77
C GLY A 323 28.73 -8.86 -8.49
N VAL A 324 27.43 -8.78 -8.74
CA VAL A 324 26.77 -7.60 -9.31
C VAL A 324 26.29 -6.69 -8.18
N ALA A 325 26.71 -5.43 -8.19
CA ALA A 325 26.25 -4.43 -7.23
C ALA A 325 24.78 -4.11 -7.49
N ALA A 326 23.93 -4.32 -6.48
CA ALA A 326 22.49 -4.12 -6.58
C ALA A 326 22.09 -2.87 -5.81
N HIS A 327 21.29 -2.00 -6.44
CA HIS A 327 20.87 -0.73 -5.86
C HIS A 327 19.38 -0.48 -6.11
N VAL A 328 18.76 0.26 -5.17
CA VAL A 328 17.41 0.80 -5.34
C VAL A 328 17.41 2.28 -4.98
N VAL A 329 16.92 3.12 -5.89
CA VAL A 329 16.74 4.57 -5.71
C VAL A 329 15.25 4.82 -5.58
N MET A 330 14.79 5.09 -4.37
CA MET A 330 13.37 5.10 -4.01
C MET A 330 13.10 6.14 -2.90
N PRO A 331 11.86 6.60 -2.69
CA PRO A 331 11.55 7.57 -1.65
C PRO A 331 12.03 7.17 -0.25
N ALA A 332 12.55 8.11 0.51
CA ALA A 332 13.01 7.89 1.90
C ALA A 332 11.90 7.33 2.81
N ALA A 333 10.63 7.62 2.49
CA ALA A 333 9.47 7.12 3.22
C ALA A 333 9.32 5.60 3.17
N TYR A 334 9.79 4.92 2.11
CA TYR A 334 9.59 3.48 1.91
C TYR A 334 10.72 2.63 2.50
N GLN A 335 11.89 3.20 2.75
CA GLN A 335 13.11 2.50 3.20
C GLN A 335 12.88 1.51 4.36
N ASN A 336 11.99 1.86 5.29
CA ASN A 336 11.71 1.07 6.49
C ASN A 336 10.37 0.32 6.42
N SER A 337 9.76 0.18 5.25
CA SER A 337 8.61 -0.69 5.06
C SER A 337 9.04 -2.17 5.13
N PHE A 338 8.11 -3.06 5.46
CA PHE A 338 8.41 -4.50 5.42
C PHE A 338 8.70 -4.98 4.00
N LEU A 339 7.86 -4.58 3.03
CA LEU A 339 8.01 -4.95 1.64
C LEU A 339 9.40 -4.59 1.13
N THR A 340 9.85 -3.35 1.36
CA THR A 340 11.17 -2.89 0.93
C THR A 340 12.29 -3.70 1.58
N ARG A 341 12.23 -3.97 2.89
CA ARG A 341 13.27 -4.76 3.56
C ARG A 341 13.40 -6.18 3.01
N TRP A 342 12.31 -6.78 2.58
CA TRP A 342 12.31 -8.15 2.04
C TRP A 342 12.56 -8.17 0.53
N ALA A 343 11.72 -7.48 -0.25
CA ALA A 343 11.78 -7.50 -1.71
C ALA A 343 13.05 -6.83 -2.25
N CYS A 344 13.60 -5.85 -1.54
CA CYS A 344 14.86 -5.20 -1.88
C CYS A 344 16.05 -5.76 -1.09
N ASP A 345 15.90 -6.88 -0.37
CA ASP A 345 17.03 -7.49 0.35
C ASP A 345 18.19 -7.78 -0.61
N GLY A 346 19.41 -7.39 -0.23
CA GLY A 346 20.60 -7.54 -1.07
C GLY A 346 20.90 -6.33 -1.95
N ALA A 347 19.99 -5.36 -2.06
CA ALA A 347 20.29 -4.05 -2.66
C ALA A 347 20.73 -3.03 -1.59
N GLU A 348 21.59 -2.11 -2.00
CA GLU A 348 21.82 -0.86 -1.27
C GLU A 348 20.68 0.13 -1.56
N TYR A 349 20.09 0.69 -0.50
CA TYR A 349 18.97 1.63 -0.62
C TYR A 349 19.46 3.07 -0.64
N HIS A 350 19.17 3.79 -1.72
CA HIS A 350 19.48 5.19 -1.94
C HIS A 350 18.19 6.03 -1.79
N PRO A 351 17.94 6.59 -0.59
CA PRO A 351 16.71 7.31 -0.31
C PRO A 351 16.74 8.70 -0.95
N TYR A 352 15.65 9.11 -1.60
CA TYR A 352 15.44 10.50 -2.00
C TYR A 352 14.27 11.13 -1.24
N ALA A 353 14.37 12.43 -0.97
CA ALA A 353 13.26 13.21 -0.45
C ALA A 353 12.46 13.85 -1.59
N GLN A 354 13.13 14.26 -2.66
CA GLN A 354 12.59 14.84 -3.88
C GLN A 354 13.10 14.06 -5.10
N ALA A 355 12.23 13.82 -6.07
CA ALA A 355 12.56 13.03 -7.26
C ALA A 355 13.70 13.67 -8.10
N GLU A 356 13.93 14.97 -8.01
CA GLU A 356 15.04 15.66 -8.67
C GLU A 356 16.43 15.23 -8.15
N GLU A 357 16.51 14.51 -7.04
CA GLU A 357 17.77 13.95 -6.52
C GLU A 357 18.17 12.66 -7.26
N THR A 358 17.23 11.99 -7.94
CA THR A 358 17.48 10.68 -8.57
C THR A 358 18.57 10.67 -9.63
N PRO A 359 18.82 11.73 -10.45
CA PRO A 359 19.93 11.74 -11.40
C PRO A 359 21.29 11.51 -10.74
N ALA A 360 21.61 12.29 -9.69
CA ALA A 360 22.88 12.20 -8.99
C ALA A 360 23.01 10.89 -8.21
N LEU A 361 21.94 10.45 -7.55
CA LEU A 361 21.90 9.17 -6.82
C LEU A 361 22.12 7.99 -7.77
N THR A 362 21.49 7.99 -8.94
CA THR A 362 21.63 6.91 -9.93
C THR A 362 23.04 6.88 -10.51
N ALA A 363 23.60 8.03 -10.89
CA ALA A 363 24.96 8.11 -11.42
C ALA A 363 26.00 7.58 -10.42
N ALA A 364 25.82 7.83 -9.12
CA ALA A 364 26.71 7.33 -8.07
C ALA A 364 26.74 5.79 -7.94
N THR A 365 25.73 5.08 -8.46
CA THR A 365 25.68 3.60 -8.47
C THR A 365 26.55 2.97 -9.55
N LEU A 366 27.08 3.76 -10.49
CA LEU A 366 27.83 3.26 -11.65
C LEU A 366 29.34 3.28 -11.38
N GLN A 367 29.81 2.31 -10.59
CA GLN A 367 31.23 2.21 -10.23
C GLN A 367 32.06 1.57 -11.37
N PRO A 368 33.19 2.18 -11.78
CA PRO A 368 34.05 1.61 -12.82
C PRO A 368 34.51 0.19 -12.50
N GLY A 369 34.41 -0.71 -13.48
CA GLY A 369 34.89 -2.08 -13.39
C GLY A 369 33.99 -3.05 -12.59
N GLN A 370 32.90 -2.57 -11.98
CA GLN A 370 31.95 -3.42 -11.26
C GLN A 370 30.59 -3.42 -11.98
N PRO A 371 30.03 -4.58 -12.38
CA PRO A 371 28.68 -4.63 -12.93
C PRO A 371 27.65 -4.20 -11.89
N SER A 372 26.61 -3.49 -12.30
CA SER A 372 25.54 -3.07 -11.41
C SER A 372 24.14 -3.15 -12.01
N TYR A 373 23.16 -3.33 -11.13
CA TYR A 373 21.74 -3.29 -11.42
C TYR A 373 21.07 -2.30 -10.47
N THR A 374 20.50 -1.23 -11.02
CA THR A 374 19.87 -0.15 -10.25
C THR A 374 18.40 -0.02 -10.65
N LEU A 375 17.49 -0.18 -9.70
CA LEU A 375 16.07 0.16 -9.91
C LEU A 375 15.80 1.57 -9.38
N VAL A 376 15.23 2.45 -10.21
CA VAL A 376 14.79 3.80 -9.85
C VAL A 376 13.27 3.84 -9.93
N TYR A 377 12.59 4.29 -8.88
CA TYR A 377 11.13 4.24 -8.83
C TYR A 377 10.53 5.61 -8.51
N PHE A 378 9.52 6.01 -9.28
CA PHE A 378 8.78 7.27 -9.15
C PHE A 378 7.29 7.00 -8.86
N PRO A 379 6.80 7.17 -7.61
CA PRO A 379 5.39 6.97 -7.25
C PRO A 379 4.48 8.19 -7.52
N GLU A 380 5.05 9.34 -7.88
CA GLU A 380 4.31 10.61 -7.85
C GLU A 380 3.15 10.66 -8.86
N TYR A 381 3.32 10.05 -10.04
CA TYR A 381 2.28 10.02 -11.06
C TYR A 381 1.04 9.26 -10.59
N ASP A 382 1.20 8.05 -10.06
CA ASP A 382 0.09 7.26 -9.49
C ASP A 382 -0.67 8.03 -8.38
N LEU A 383 0.07 8.62 -7.44
CA LEU A 383 -0.49 9.40 -6.35
C LEU A 383 -1.38 10.56 -6.85
N ILE A 384 -0.91 11.28 -7.88
CA ILE A 384 -1.66 12.39 -8.48
C ILE A 384 -2.87 11.88 -9.25
N CYS A 385 -2.72 10.81 -10.03
CA CYS A 385 -3.81 10.27 -10.82
C CYS A 385 -4.93 9.65 -9.94
N HIS A 386 -4.59 9.07 -8.79
CA HIS A 386 -5.58 8.70 -7.79
C HIS A 386 -6.41 9.90 -7.28
N GLY A 387 -5.76 11.03 -7.03
CA GLY A 387 -6.40 12.24 -6.51
C GLY A 387 -7.23 13.01 -7.56
N SER A 388 -6.69 13.17 -8.76
CA SER A 388 -7.21 14.09 -9.79
C SER A 388 -7.71 13.38 -11.06
N GLY A 389 -7.41 12.09 -11.23
CA GLY A 389 -7.68 11.32 -12.45
C GLY A 389 -6.50 11.34 -13.43
N PRO A 390 -6.32 10.29 -14.26
CA PRO A 390 -5.16 10.18 -15.16
C PRO A 390 -5.18 11.18 -16.33
N ASP A 391 -6.36 11.71 -16.69
CA ASP A 391 -6.54 12.67 -17.78
C ASP A 391 -6.48 14.15 -17.31
N SER A 392 -6.14 14.37 -16.05
CA SER A 392 -6.20 15.70 -15.43
C SER A 392 -5.01 16.58 -15.80
N PRO A 393 -5.16 17.93 -15.75
CA PRO A 393 -4.03 18.84 -15.92
C PRO A 393 -2.88 18.61 -14.93
N GLU A 394 -3.19 18.17 -13.70
CA GLU A 394 -2.21 17.80 -12.67
C GLU A 394 -1.42 16.55 -13.07
N ALA A 395 -2.09 15.52 -13.57
CA ALA A 395 -1.44 14.30 -14.08
C ALA A 395 -0.51 14.64 -15.25
N HIS A 396 -0.95 15.48 -16.17
CA HIS A 396 -0.11 15.95 -17.29
C HIS A 396 1.10 16.76 -16.82
N ALA A 397 0.92 17.61 -15.80
CA ALA A 397 2.02 18.38 -15.22
C ALA A 397 3.06 17.49 -14.55
N GLU A 398 2.64 16.41 -13.87
CA GLU A 398 3.57 15.46 -13.28
C GLU A 398 4.33 14.65 -14.35
N LEU A 399 3.69 14.27 -15.45
CA LEU A 399 4.40 13.62 -16.56
C LEU A 399 5.46 14.52 -17.17
N ARG A 400 5.16 15.81 -17.39
CA ARG A 400 6.17 16.80 -17.83
C ARG A 400 7.32 16.97 -16.82
N ARG A 401 7.05 16.80 -15.52
CA ARG A 401 8.08 16.85 -14.48
C ARG A 401 8.94 15.59 -14.52
N THR A 402 8.32 14.41 -14.58
CA THR A 402 9.00 13.13 -14.67
C THR A 402 9.86 13.03 -15.94
N ASP A 403 9.35 13.47 -17.09
CA ASP A 403 10.11 13.52 -18.35
C ASP A 403 11.41 14.34 -18.22
N ARG A 404 11.34 15.52 -17.59
CA ARG A 404 12.52 16.36 -17.30
C ARG A 404 13.51 15.69 -16.36
N ILE A 405 13.03 15.03 -15.30
CA ILE A 405 13.90 14.31 -14.36
C ILE A 405 14.60 13.14 -15.06
N VAL A 406 13.89 12.43 -15.95
CA VAL A 406 14.49 11.37 -16.77
C VAL A 406 15.53 11.93 -17.74
N ALA A 407 15.31 13.13 -18.31
CA ALA A 407 16.29 13.81 -19.14
C ALA A 407 17.58 14.14 -18.35
N ASP A 408 17.42 14.70 -17.15
CA ASP A 408 18.52 15.03 -16.26
C ASP A 408 19.27 13.76 -15.81
N LEU A 409 18.54 12.68 -15.55
CA LEU A 409 19.11 11.36 -15.24
C LEU A 409 19.98 10.88 -16.40
N LEU A 410 19.45 10.82 -17.62
CA LEU A 410 20.21 10.39 -18.80
C LEU A 410 21.43 11.28 -19.07
N ALA A 411 21.35 12.58 -18.77
CA ALA A 411 22.47 13.51 -18.90
C ALA A 411 23.55 13.30 -17.83
N ALA A 412 23.18 12.84 -16.63
CA ALA A 412 24.10 12.58 -15.53
C ALA A 412 24.88 11.26 -15.68
N LEU A 413 24.41 10.32 -16.51
CA LEU A 413 25.08 9.05 -16.73
C LEU A 413 26.31 9.18 -17.67
N PRO A 414 27.38 8.40 -17.44
CA PRO A 414 28.53 8.36 -18.35
C PRO A 414 28.12 7.94 -19.76
N ARG A 415 28.59 8.68 -20.78
CA ARG A 415 28.32 8.40 -22.19
C ARG A 415 29.38 7.50 -22.84
N ASN A 416 29.58 6.32 -22.27
CA ASN A 416 30.61 5.37 -22.72
C ASN A 416 30.03 4.10 -23.35
N GLY A 417 28.70 3.98 -23.45
CA GLY A 417 28.02 2.81 -23.98
C GLY A 417 27.95 1.63 -23.01
N ASP A 418 28.40 1.76 -21.76
CA ASP A 418 28.40 0.65 -20.79
C ASP A 418 27.05 0.50 -20.06
N THR A 419 26.15 1.48 -20.16
CA THR A 419 24.90 1.52 -19.39
C THR A 419 23.68 1.35 -20.28
N LEU A 420 22.86 0.35 -19.97
CA LEU A 420 21.52 0.22 -20.51
C LEU A 420 20.50 0.83 -19.54
N VAL A 421 19.79 1.86 -19.98
CA VAL A 421 18.62 2.38 -19.29
C VAL A 421 17.37 1.78 -19.91
N VAL A 422 16.50 1.22 -19.08
CA VAL A 422 15.18 0.71 -19.45
C VAL A 422 14.14 1.43 -18.63
N LEU A 423 13.11 1.99 -19.27
CA LEU A 423 11.98 2.60 -18.59
C LEU A 423 10.72 1.77 -18.82
N THR A 424 9.97 1.54 -17.75
CA THR A 424 8.66 0.89 -17.79
C THR A 424 7.75 1.44 -16.68
N ALA A 425 6.59 0.80 -16.53
CA ALA A 425 5.70 0.99 -15.40
C ALA A 425 5.33 -0.37 -14.81
N ASP A 426 4.83 -0.36 -13.59
CA ASP A 426 4.29 -1.53 -12.92
C ASP A 426 2.87 -1.83 -13.40
N HIS A 427 2.03 -0.82 -13.58
CA HIS A 427 0.72 -0.87 -14.22
C HIS A 427 0.39 0.48 -14.89
N GLY A 428 -0.81 0.58 -15.47
CA GLY A 428 -1.42 1.86 -15.84
C GLY A 428 -2.55 2.25 -14.89
N GLN A 429 -3.35 3.25 -15.26
CA GLN A 429 -4.49 3.71 -14.46
C GLN A 429 -5.73 4.01 -15.32
N SER A 430 -6.90 3.55 -14.87
CA SER A 430 -8.19 3.86 -15.49
C SER A 430 -8.85 5.05 -14.78
N PRO A 431 -9.50 5.97 -15.52
CA PRO A 431 -10.42 6.93 -14.92
C PRO A 431 -11.53 6.21 -14.15
N GLN A 432 -11.88 6.74 -12.98
CA GLN A 432 -12.97 6.24 -12.16
C GLN A 432 -14.00 7.33 -11.89
N PRO A 433 -15.18 7.27 -12.54
CA PRO A 433 -16.23 8.24 -12.29
C PRO A 433 -16.84 8.04 -10.89
N PRO A 434 -17.23 9.12 -10.17
CA PRO A 434 -17.77 9.03 -8.80
C PRO A 434 -19.05 8.21 -8.65
N ASP A 435 -19.90 8.16 -9.69
CA ASP A 435 -21.14 7.39 -9.74
C ASP A 435 -20.91 5.91 -10.11
N GLY A 436 -19.70 5.57 -10.59
CA GLY A 436 -19.28 4.21 -10.88
C GLY A 436 -18.93 3.35 -9.65
N TYR A 437 -18.92 3.95 -8.46
CA TYR A 437 -18.64 3.23 -7.22
C TYR A 437 -19.84 2.40 -6.76
N VAL A 438 -19.66 1.08 -6.75
CA VAL A 438 -20.69 0.10 -6.44
C VAL A 438 -20.59 -0.33 -4.98
N ASP A 439 -21.54 0.13 -4.17
CA ASP A 439 -21.67 -0.25 -2.75
C ASP A 439 -22.58 -1.47 -2.56
N VAL A 440 -22.31 -2.53 -3.30
CA VAL A 440 -23.05 -3.80 -3.21
C VAL A 440 -22.69 -4.60 -1.96
N ILE A 441 -21.48 -4.43 -1.44
CA ILE A 441 -20.97 -5.19 -0.28
C ILE A 441 -21.66 -4.79 1.02
N THR A 442 -22.17 -3.55 1.14
CA THR A 442 -22.92 -3.13 2.33
C THR A 442 -24.38 -3.60 2.34
N LYS A 443 -24.91 -4.07 1.21
CA LYS A 443 -26.27 -4.61 1.12
C LYS A 443 -26.42 -5.81 2.05
N LYS A 444 -27.59 -5.92 2.69
CA LYS A 444 -27.90 -6.99 3.65
C LYS A 444 -27.64 -8.38 3.07
N VAL A 445 -27.97 -8.57 1.80
CA VAL A 445 -27.73 -9.81 1.05
C VAL A 445 -26.26 -10.21 1.05
N MET A 446 -25.34 -9.30 0.72
CA MET A 446 -23.90 -9.60 0.70
C MET A 446 -23.35 -9.87 2.11
N LYS A 447 -23.85 -9.19 3.13
CA LYS A 447 -23.46 -9.43 4.53
C LYS A 447 -23.80 -10.84 5.01
N THR A 448 -24.92 -11.41 4.55
CA THR A 448 -25.32 -12.78 4.91
C THR A 448 -24.75 -13.83 3.99
N ALA A 449 -24.46 -13.48 2.73
CA ALA A 449 -23.99 -14.40 1.70
C ALA A 449 -22.48 -14.69 1.75
N LEU A 450 -21.69 -13.93 2.52
CA LEU A 450 -20.23 -14.11 2.63
C LEU A 450 -19.83 -14.76 3.97
N ARG A 451 -18.83 -15.65 3.93
CA ARG A 451 -18.21 -16.30 5.11
C ARG A 451 -17.25 -15.39 5.87
N GLY A 452 -16.76 -14.36 5.20
CA GLY A 452 -15.76 -13.46 5.75
C GLY A 452 -15.73 -12.13 5.01
N PRO A 453 -14.89 -11.20 5.49
CA PRO A 453 -14.68 -9.92 4.83
C PRO A 453 -14.19 -10.06 3.38
N VAL A 454 -14.44 -9.01 2.60
CA VAL A 454 -13.97 -8.90 1.21
C VAL A 454 -12.50 -8.45 1.21
N ALA A 455 -11.65 -9.14 0.46
CA ALA A 455 -10.24 -8.79 0.26
C ALA A 455 -9.99 -8.37 -1.20
N GLY A 456 -8.72 -8.18 -1.59
CA GLY A 456 -8.31 -7.78 -2.95
C GLY A 456 -8.27 -6.27 -3.17
N GLU A 457 -8.52 -5.87 -4.42
CA GLU A 457 -8.59 -4.48 -4.86
C GLU A 457 -10.04 -4.04 -5.06
N GLU A 458 -10.30 -2.73 -5.14
CA GLU A 458 -11.62 -2.23 -5.58
C GLU A 458 -11.90 -2.60 -7.05
N ARG A 459 -10.83 -2.80 -7.84
CA ARG A 459 -10.86 -3.28 -9.22
C ARG A 459 -10.68 -4.80 -9.36
N ALA A 460 -10.47 -5.53 -8.27
CA ALA A 460 -10.35 -7.00 -8.27
C ALA A 460 -10.67 -7.55 -6.87
N ALA A 461 -11.96 -7.66 -6.55
CA ALA A 461 -12.41 -8.03 -5.22
C ALA A 461 -12.42 -9.55 -5.02
N TYR A 462 -11.88 -10.01 -3.89
CA TYR A 462 -11.85 -11.42 -3.50
C TYR A 462 -12.95 -11.73 -2.50
N LEU A 463 -13.81 -12.65 -2.89
CA LEU A 463 -15.05 -12.99 -2.19
C LEU A 463 -14.98 -14.43 -1.70
N ARG A 464 -15.56 -14.66 -0.52
CA ARG A 464 -15.70 -15.99 0.08
C ARG A 464 -17.17 -16.29 0.36
N PRO A 465 -17.94 -16.75 -0.63
CA PRO A 465 -19.36 -17.06 -0.48
C PRO A 465 -19.62 -18.14 0.56
N GLN A 466 -20.72 -18.02 1.29
CA GLN A 466 -21.33 -19.13 2.02
C GLN A 466 -21.79 -20.23 1.04
N PRO A 467 -21.77 -21.50 1.45
CA PRO A 467 -22.32 -22.58 0.64
C PRO A 467 -23.75 -22.27 0.16
N GLY A 468 -23.99 -22.41 -1.14
CA GLY A 468 -25.30 -22.15 -1.77
C GLY A 468 -25.54 -20.71 -2.24
N HIS A 469 -24.69 -19.74 -1.88
CA HIS A 469 -24.93 -18.32 -2.23
C HIS A 469 -24.22 -17.83 -3.50
N HIS A 470 -23.46 -18.68 -4.20
CA HIS A 470 -22.74 -18.29 -5.42
C HIS A 470 -23.63 -17.62 -6.48
N ALA A 471 -24.80 -18.20 -6.77
CA ALA A 471 -25.70 -17.69 -7.80
C ALA A 471 -26.31 -16.33 -7.46
N GLU A 472 -26.63 -16.10 -6.18
CA GLU A 472 -27.18 -14.84 -5.68
C GLU A 472 -26.14 -13.72 -5.76
N ILE A 473 -24.90 -14.00 -5.32
CA ILE A 473 -23.78 -13.07 -5.45
C ILE A 473 -23.51 -12.78 -6.92
N ALA A 474 -23.57 -13.80 -7.77
CA ALA A 474 -23.35 -13.65 -9.19
C ALA A 474 -24.40 -12.75 -9.86
N ALA A 475 -25.68 -12.96 -9.56
CA ALA A 475 -26.75 -12.12 -10.07
C ALA A 475 -26.61 -10.67 -9.61
N LEU A 476 -26.18 -10.44 -8.37
CA LEU A 476 -26.02 -9.09 -7.81
C LEU A 476 -24.85 -8.32 -8.45
N LEU A 477 -23.75 -9.01 -8.76
CA LEU A 477 -22.53 -8.40 -9.29
C LEU A 477 -22.46 -8.36 -10.82
N ALA A 478 -23.21 -9.22 -11.52
CA ALA A 478 -23.19 -9.31 -12.98
C ALA A 478 -23.35 -7.97 -13.74
N PRO A 479 -24.17 -7.00 -13.30
CA PRO A 479 -24.26 -5.70 -13.98
C PRO A 479 -22.96 -4.89 -13.93
N HIS A 480 -22.13 -5.11 -12.91
CA HIS A 480 -21.02 -4.24 -12.56
C HIS A 480 -19.65 -4.91 -12.72
N ALA A 481 -19.59 -6.24 -12.69
CA ALA A 481 -18.35 -6.99 -12.67
C ALA A 481 -18.47 -8.34 -13.37
N THR A 482 -17.36 -8.76 -13.96
CA THR A 482 -17.16 -10.14 -14.37
C THR A 482 -16.71 -10.95 -13.17
N LEU A 483 -17.35 -12.11 -12.98
CA LEU A 483 -16.98 -13.05 -11.93
C LEU A 483 -16.21 -14.24 -12.49
N LEU A 484 -15.11 -14.56 -11.81
CA LEU A 484 -14.35 -15.78 -12.03
C LEU A 484 -14.39 -16.63 -10.76
N THR A 485 -14.35 -17.95 -10.93
CA THR A 485 -13.95 -18.80 -9.80
C THR A 485 -12.46 -18.61 -9.56
N ALA A 486 -12.06 -18.61 -8.30
CA ALA A 486 -10.65 -18.52 -7.96
C ALA A 486 -9.86 -19.73 -8.44
N ASP A 487 -10.50 -20.89 -8.64
CA ASP A 487 -9.84 -22.06 -9.25
C ASP A 487 -9.56 -21.83 -10.73
N ASP A 488 -10.55 -21.39 -11.52
CA ASP A 488 -10.35 -21.10 -12.95
C ASP A 488 -9.28 -20.02 -13.15
N ALA A 489 -9.30 -18.97 -12.33
CA ALA A 489 -8.29 -17.91 -12.36
C ALA A 489 -6.88 -18.45 -12.04
N TRP A 490 -6.76 -19.30 -11.03
CA TRP A 490 -5.48 -19.87 -10.61
C TRP A 490 -4.93 -20.86 -11.64
N THR A 491 -5.71 -21.86 -12.03
CA THR A 491 -5.28 -22.91 -12.99
C THR A 491 -5.19 -22.38 -14.42
N GLY A 492 -5.96 -21.35 -14.75
CA GLY A 492 -5.90 -20.65 -16.03
C GLY A 492 -4.72 -19.68 -16.16
N GLY A 493 -3.89 -19.57 -15.12
CA GLY A 493 -2.64 -18.82 -15.16
C GLY A 493 -2.79 -17.31 -15.03
N LEU A 494 -3.89 -16.82 -14.47
CA LEU A 494 -4.13 -15.37 -14.31
C LEU A 494 -3.06 -14.72 -13.41
N PHE A 495 -2.64 -15.41 -12.35
CA PHE A 495 -1.64 -14.92 -11.39
C PHE A 495 -0.20 -15.34 -11.71
N GLY A 496 0.04 -16.00 -12.85
CA GLY A 496 1.34 -16.55 -13.22
C GLY A 496 1.23 -17.91 -13.92
N PRO A 497 2.31 -18.41 -14.54
CA PRO A 497 2.33 -19.75 -15.13
C PRO A 497 1.96 -20.82 -14.08
N PRO A 498 0.92 -21.66 -14.31
CA PRO A 498 0.45 -22.63 -13.32
C PRO A 498 1.51 -23.63 -12.86
N ALA A 499 2.49 -23.94 -13.70
CA ALA A 499 3.59 -24.85 -13.40
C ALA A 499 4.52 -24.35 -12.28
N HIS A 500 4.49 -23.05 -11.97
CA HIS A 500 5.35 -22.43 -10.94
C HIS A 500 4.56 -21.90 -9.75
N ALA A 501 3.22 -21.94 -9.80
CA ALA A 501 2.37 -21.44 -8.73
C ALA A 501 2.56 -22.24 -7.43
N ASP A 502 2.64 -21.56 -6.28
CA ASP A 502 2.64 -22.22 -4.97
C ASP A 502 1.20 -22.46 -4.50
N PRO A 503 0.75 -23.72 -4.41
CA PRO A 503 -0.63 -24.04 -4.04
C PRO A 503 -1.04 -23.51 -2.66
N ARG A 504 -0.09 -23.28 -1.75
CA ARG A 504 -0.34 -22.74 -0.40
C ARG A 504 -0.84 -21.30 -0.46
N LEU A 505 -0.56 -20.58 -1.54
CA LEU A 505 -0.96 -19.19 -1.73
C LEU A 505 -2.37 -19.05 -2.31
N ARG A 506 -2.93 -20.08 -2.95
CA ARG A 506 -4.28 -20.04 -3.54
C ARG A 506 -5.34 -19.50 -2.55
N PRO A 507 -5.48 -19.99 -1.30
CA PRO A 507 -6.60 -19.59 -0.43
C PRO A 507 -6.73 -18.07 -0.17
N ARG A 508 -5.65 -17.32 -0.43
CA ARG A 508 -5.57 -15.85 -0.32
C ARG A 508 -6.49 -15.09 -1.27
N VAL A 509 -6.84 -15.66 -2.43
CA VAL A 509 -7.74 -15.02 -3.43
C VAL A 509 -9.21 -15.41 -3.28
N GLY A 510 -9.56 -16.12 -2.19
CA GLY A 510 -10.94 -16.52 -1.90
C GLY A 510 -11.47 -17.60 -2.84
N ASP A 511 -12.79 -17.62 -3.05
CA ASP A 511 -13.47 -18.60 -3.91
C ASP A 511 -13.99 -17.98 -5.21
N LEU A 512 -14.37 -16.69 -5.16
CA LEU A 512 -14.78 -15.90 -6.32
C LEU A 512 -13.94 -14.62 -6.41
N ILE A 513 -13.60 -14.24 -7.63
CA ILE A 513 -12.95 -12.98 -7.95
C ILE A 513 -13.92 -12.15 -8.77
N ALA A 514 -14.23 -10.94 -8.31
CA ALA A 514 -15.05 -9.96 -9.02
C ALA A 514 -14.17 -8.86 -9.60
N VAL A 515 -14.04 -8.84 -10.92
CA VAL A 515 -13.31 -7.79 -11.63
C VAL A 515 -14.32 -6.83 -12.26
N PRO A 516 -14.43 -5.59 -11.77
CA PRO A 516 -15.42 -4.64 -12.27
C PRO A 516 -15.19 -4.29 -13.74
N HIS A 517 -16.30 -4.02 -14.42
CA HIS A 517 -16.30 -3.49 -15.79
C HIS A 517 -15.63 -2.10 -15.83
N PRO A 518 -15.25 -1.60 -17.02
CA PRO A 518 -14.78 -0.22 -17.17
C PRO A 518 -15.71 0.79 -16.48
N GLY A 519 -15.11 1.78 -15.82
CA GLY A 519 -15.83 2.81 -15.06
C GLY A 519 -16.48 2.36 -13.75
N HIS A 520 -16.34 1.09 -13.33
CA HIS A 520 -16.91 0.60 -12.08
C HIS A 520 -15.85 0.26 -11.04
N ALA A 521 -16.18 0.40 -9.76
CA ALA A 521 -15.34 -0.05 -8.65
C ALA A 521 -16.18 -0.66 -7.53
N ILE A 522 -15.76 -1.78 -6.95
CA ILE A 522 -16.48 -2.41 -5.84
C ILE A 522 -15.93 -1.86 -4.52
N ARG A 523 -16.77 -1.09 -3.81
CA ARG A 523 -16.40 -0.54 -2.51
C ARG A 523 -16.57 -1.53 -1.38
N ARG A 524 -15.74 -1.35 -0.36
CA ARG A 524 -15.82 -2.06 0.92
C ARG A 524 -16.04 -1.06 2.05
N PRO A 525 -16.54 -1.49 3.22
CA PRO A 525 -16.66 -0.62 4.38
C PRO A 525 -15.34 0.04 4.82
N THR A 526 -14.22 -0.61 4.50
CA THR A 526 -12.86 -0.18 4.83
C THR A 526 -12.17 0.55 3.68
N SER A 527 -12.86 0.73 2.54
CA SER A 527 -12.33 1.48 1.40
C SER A 527 -12.02 2.92 1.80
N PRO A 528 -10.95 3.51 1.23
CA PRO A 528 -10.68 4.93 1.40
C PRO A 528 -11.80 5.81 0.79
N ALA A 529 -11.59 7.12 0.87
CA ALA A 529 -12.41 8.06 0.11
C ALA A 529 -12.34 7.72 -1.38
N PRO A 530 -13.45 7.90 -2.14
CA PRO A 530 -13.46 7.69 -3.59
C PRO A 530 -12.32 8.46 -4.28
N MET A 531 -11.59 7.75 -5.13
CA MET A 531 -10.49 8.25 -5.96
C MET A 531 -10.98 8.47 -7.41
N LEU A 532 -10.29 9.32 -8.17
CA LEU A 532 -10.65 9.66 -9.55
C LEU A 532 -9.89 8.84 -10.60
N GLY A 533 -8.84 8.15 -10.17
CA GLY A 533 -8.13 7.14 -10.95
C GLY A 533 -7.99 5.87 -10.12
N LEU A 534 -8.11 4.71 -10.77
CA LEU A 534 -8.00 3.39 -10.15
C LEU A 534 -7.25 2.40 -11.05
N HIS A 535 -6.70 1.37 -10.43
CA HIS A 535 -6.03 0.26 -11.10
C HIS A 535 -6.25 -1.04 -10.30
N GLY A 536 -5.70 -2.16 -10.77
CA GLY A 536 -5.82 -3.50 -10.15
C GLY A 536 -6.70 -4.47 -10.93
N GLY A 537 -7.41 -3.98 -11.95
CA GLY A 537 -8.25 -4.77 -12.85
C GLY A 537 -7.49 -5.36 -14.02
N TRP A 538 -8.14 -5.41 -15.18
CA TRP A 538 -7.57 -6.01 -16.39
C TRP A 538 -7.90 -5.24 -17.68
N THR A 539 -8.32 -3.98 -17.59
CA THR A 539 -8.54 -3.21 -18.82
C THR A 539 -7.20 -2.87 -19.48
N ALA A 540 -7.23 -2.43 -20.73
CA ALA A 540 -6.02 -2.05 -21.44
C ALA A 540 -5.29 -0.88 -20.75
N GLU A 541 -6.04 0.07 -20.21
CA GLU A 541 -5.53 1.24 -19.47
C GLU A 541 -4.78 0.85 -18.20
N GLU A 542 -5.17 -0.27 -17.57
CA GLU A 542 -4.56 -0.77 -16.33
C GLU A 542 -3.41 -1.75 -16.63
N MET A 543 -3.55 -2.60 -17.66
CA MET A 543 -2.63 -3.70 -17.92
C MET A 543 -1.48 -3.37 -18.86
N LEU A 544 -1.66 -2.47 -19.83
CA LEU A 544 -0.64 -2.22 -20.84
C LEU A 544 0.31 -1.13 -20.38
N VAL A 545 1.61 -1.44 -20.31
CA VAL A 545 2.66 -0.52 -19.87
C VAL A 545 3.73 -0.37 -20.95
N PRO A 546 4.42 0.77 -21.03
CA PRO A 546 5.48 0.98 -22.00
C PRO A 546 6.75 0.22 -21.60
N VAL A 547 7.58 -0.12 -22.60
CA VAL A 547 8.98 -0.46 -22.39
C VAL A 547 9.78 0.38 -23.37
N LEU A 548 10.63 1.25 -22.83
CA LEU A 548 11.52 2.12 -23.58
C LEU A 548 12.96 1.82 -23.17
N SER A 549 13.91 2.04 -24.07
CA SER A 549 15.32 1.82 -23.76
C SER A 549 16.23 2.87 -24.38
N ALA A 550 17.36 3.11 -23.72
CA ALA A 550 18.47 3.90 -24.24
C ALA A 550 19.78 3.28 -23.79
N ARG A 551 20.75 3.24 -24.70
CA ARG A 551 22.13 2.89 -24.40
C ARG A 551 22.92 4.18 -24.29
N VAL A 552 23.54 4.41 -23.12
CA VAL A 552 24.35 5.61 -22.83
C VAL A 552 25.79 5.22 -22.54
#